data_AF-A0A369TJN2-F1
#
_entry.id   AF-A0A369TJN2-F1
#
_cell.length_a   1.000
_cell.length_b   1.000
_cell.length_c   1.000
_cell.angle_alpha   90.00
_cell.angle_beta   90.00
_cell.angle_gamma   90.00
#
_symmetry.space_group_name_H-M   'P 1'
#
loop_
_entity.id
_entity.type
_entity.pdbx_description
1 polymer ?
#
loop_
_entity_poly.entity_id
_entity_poly.type
_entity_poly.pdbx_seq_one_letter_code
_entity_poly.pdbx_strand_id
1 'polypeptide(L)'
;MRRRAWKRRLHARLRFSARLSLGIGTRLLPETVIAEKCQAVVALGVINGRMKDYYDLWALPKAVDLDPEDLLASIEKTFERRTTEVPKERPPGLSQEFATDPTKSAQWHAYSEATEIEGMSLAQVVDDIWTTLEPI
;
A
#
# COMPACT_ATOMS: atom_id res chain seq x y z
N MET A 1 3.62 23.30 11.53
CA MET A 1 2.50 23.64 10.63
C MET A 1 2.37 22.74 9.38
N ARG A 2 3.45 22.18 8.82
CA ARG A 2 3.44 21.40 7.55
C ARG A 2 2.67 20.06 7.60
N ARG A 3 2.70 19.32 8.71
CA ARG A 3 2.04 17.98 8.83
C ARG A 3 0.51 18.02 8.66
N ARG A 4 -0.18 19.07 9.13
CA ARG A 4 -1.66 19.17 9.03
C ARG A 4 -2.14 19.51 7.63
N ALA A 5 -1.41 20.38 6.92
CA ALA A 5 -1.74 20.75 5.54
C ALA A 5 -1.48 19.61 4.54
N TRP A 6 -0.47 18.78 4.82
CA TRP A 6 -0.19 17.57 4.05
C TRP A 6 -1.25 16.48 4.31
N LYS A 7 -1.60 16.16 5.57
CA LYS A 7 -2.69 15.22 5.89
C LYS A 7 -4.00 15.61 5.21
N ARG A 8 -4.38 16.91 5.22
CA ARG A 8 -5.61 17.38 4.54
C ARG A 8 -5.59 17.16 3.02
N ARG A 9 -4.45 17.37 2.36
CA ARG A 9 -4.28 17.10 0.91
C ARG A 9 -4.32 15.60 0.62
N LEU A 10 -3.66 14.80 1.44
CA LEU A 10 -3.65 13.34 1.36
C LEU A 10 -5.06 12.75 1.55
N HIS A 11 -5.80 13.19 2.57
CA HIS A 11 -7.20 12.80 2.79
C HIS A 11 -8.11 13.15 1.60
N ALA A 12 -7.90 14.28 0.93
CA ALA A 12 -8.70 14.65 -0.25
C ALA A 12 -8.39 13.72 -1.45
N ARG A 13 -7.12 13.40 -1.67
CA ARG A 13 -6.66 12.54 -2.76
C ARG A 13 -7.00 11.06 -2.55
N LEU A 14 -6.90 10.55 -1.31
CA LEU A 14 -7.24 9.15 -1.00
C LEU A 14 -8.74 8.87 -1.06
N ARG A 15 -9.60 9.84 -0.73
CA ARG A 15 -11.05 9.74 -0.96
C ARG A 15 -11.40 9.60 -2.45
N PHE A 16 -10.54 10.09 -3.34
CA PHE A 16 -10.67 9.93 -4.80
C PHE A 16 -10.03 8.61 -5.29
N SER A 17 -8.88 8.25 -4.72
CA SER A 17 -8.16 6.98 -4.99
C SER A 17 -8.99 5.73 -4.65
N ALA A 18 -9.55 5.66 -3.44
CA ALA A 18 -10.40 4.55 -3.00
C ALA A 18 -11.67 4.42 -3.84
N ARG A 19 -12.17 5.53 -4.41
CA ARG A 19 -13.31 5.54 -5.35
C ARG A 19 -12.94 4.96 -6.72
N LEU A 20 -11.70 5.14 -7.17
CA LEU A 20 -11.24 4.72 -8.50
C LEU A 20 -10.63 3.31 -8.52
N SER A 21 -10.03 2.85 -7.43
CA SER A 21 -9.23 1.62 -7.43
C SER A 21 -10.05 0.33 -7.59
N LEU A 22 -11.39 0.39 -7.55
CA LEU A 22 -12.23 -0.81 -7.66
C LEU A 22 -13.40 -0.73 -8.66
N GLY A 23 -13.77 0.42 -9.21
CA GLY A 23 -14.82 0.47 -10.26
C GLY A 23 -16.21 -0.05 -9.84
N ILE A 24 -16.46 -0.26 -8.55
CA ILE A 24 -17.76 -0.67 -8.00
C ILE A 24 -18.18 0.38 -6.98
N GLY A 25 -19.40 0.89 -7.08
CA GLY A 25 -19.96 1.97 -6.24
C GLY A 25 -20.11 1.66 -4.74
N THR A 26 -19.41 0.66 -4.22
CA THR A 26 -19.40 0.24 -2.82
C THR A 26 -18.31 0.97 -2.03
N ARG A 27 -18.70 1.63 -0.95
CA ARG A 27 -17.77 2.24 0.01
C ARG A 27 -17.17 1.13 0.86
N LEU A 28 -16.02 0.60 0.45
CA LEU A 28 -15.25 -0.33 1.27
C LEU A 28 -14.64 0.38 2.47
N LEU A 29 -14.49 -0.38 3.55
CA LEU A 29 -13.76 0.06 4.73
C LEU A 29 -12.27 0.24 4.37
N PRO A 30 -11.58 1.26 4.90
CA PRO A 30 -10.16 1.48 4.66
C PRO A 30 -9.29 0.23 4.92
N GLU A 31 -9.61 -0.52 5.98
CA GLU A 31 -8.97 -1.76 6.40
C GLU A 31 -9.04 -2.81 5.28
N THR A 32 -10.22 -3.00 4.68
CA THR A 32 -10.42 -3.92 3.55
C THR A 32 -9.63 -3.48 2.31
N VAL A 33 -9.55 -2.18 2.04
CA VAL A 33 -8.77 -1.66 0.90
C VAL A 33 -7.28 -1.91 1.11
N ILE A 34 -6.77 -1.69 2.32
CA ILE A 34 -5.38 -1.97 2.67
C ILE A 34 -5.10 -3.47 2.58
N ALA A 35 -5.99 -4.31 3.11
CA ALA A 35 -5.87 -5.77 3.07
C ALA A 35 -5.80 -6.32 1.63
N GLU A 36 -6.68 -5.88 0.73
CA GLU A 36 -6.66 -6.31 -0.67
C GLU A 36 -5.38 -5.89 -1.40
N LYS A 37 -4.86 -4.67 -1.11
CA LYS A 37 -3.60 -4.20 -1.69
C LYS A 37 -2.40 -4.96 -1.15
N CYS A 38 -2.39 -5.24 0.15
CA CYS A 38 -1.35 -6.05 0.78
C CYS A 38 -1.34 -7.46 0.19
N GLN A 39 -2.51 -8.09 0.10
CA GLN A 39 -2.66 -9.41 -0.52
C GLN A 39 -2.16 -9.42 -1.97
N ALA A 40 -2.47 -8.39 -2.76
CA ALA A 40 -1.97 -8.27 -4.13
C ALA A 40 -0.44 -8.16 -4.19
N VAL A 41 0.19 -7.38 -3.30
CA VAL A 41 1.66 -7.28 -3.22
C VAL A 41 2.29 -8.62 -2.84
N VAL A 42 1.69 -9.36 -1.90
CA VAL A 42 2.19 -10.68 -1.49
C VAL A 42 2.02 -11.71 -2.61
N ALA A 43 0.83 -11.83 -3.17
CA ALA A 43 0.52 -12.85 -4.17
C ALA A 43 1.23 -12.63 -5.51
N LEU A 44 1.41 -11.38 -5.93
CA LEU A 44 2.15 -11.06 -7.15
C LEU A 44 3.66 -10.99 -6.91
N GLY A 45 4.11 -10.66 -5.70
CA GLY A 45 5.54 -10.57 -5.38
C GLY A 45 6.31 -9.70 -6.39
N VAL A 46 7.42 -10.23 -6.89
CA VAL A 46 8.34 -9.51 -7.79
C VAL A 46 7.72 -9.13 -9.15
N ILE A 47 6.68 -9.84 -9.59
CA ILE A 47 6.01 -9.53 -10.85
C ILE A 47 4.99 -8.39 -10.71
N ASN A 48 4.71 -7.90 -9.49
CA ASN A 48 3.79 -6.79 -9.30
C ASN A 48 4.30 -5.51 -9.99
N GLY A 49 3.57 -5.04 -11.01
CA GLY A 49 3.86 -3.80 -11.74
C GLY A 49 3.01 -2.59 -11.32
N ARG A 50 2.08 -2.77 -10.36
CA ARG A 50 1.14 -1.72 -9.97
C ARG A 50 1.74 -0.84 -8.88
N MET A 51 2.51 0.16 -9.27
CA MET A 51 3.14 1.13 -8.34
C MET A 51 2.15 1.82 -7.40
N LYS A 52 0.91 1.96 -7.86
CA LYS A 52 -0.20 2.45 -7.07
C LYS A 52 -0.45 1.67 -5.78
N ASP A 53 -0.27 0.35 -5.78
CA ASP A 53 -0.51 -0.48 -4.59
C ASP A 53 0.50 -0.15 -3.49
N TYR A 54 1.79 0.05 -3.83
CA TYR A 54 2.81 0.49 -2.88
C TYR A 54 2.51 1.89 -2.33
N TYR A 55 2.15 2.84 -3.19
CA TYR A 55 1.77 4.18 -2.75
C TYR A 55 0.57 4.15 -1.80
N ASP A 56 -0.48 3.42 -2.16
CA ASP A 56 -1.70 3.36 -1.35
C ASP A 56 -1.42 2.65 0.01
N LEU A 57 -0.61 1.57 0.04
CA LEU A 57 -0.19 0.91 1.28
C LEU A 57 0.67 1.83 2.17
N TRP A 58 1.50 2.69 1.59
CA TRP A 58 2.26 3.67 2.33
C TRP A 58 1.39 4.82 2.85
N ALA A 59 0.43 5.28 2.03
CA ALA A 59 -0.35 6.49 2.27
C ALA A 59 -1.59 6.27 3.16
N LEU A 60 -2.34 5.19 2.95
CA LEU A 60 -3.62 4.94 3.63
C LEU A 60 -3.48 4.86 5.15
N PRO A 61 -2.54 4.07 5.72
CA PRO A 61 -2.37 4.00 7.18
C PRO A 61 -2.02 5.35 7.82
N LYS A 62 -1.44 6.29 7.07
CA LYS A 62 -1.07 7.62 7.57
C LYS A 62 -2.22 8.62 7.52
N ALA A 63 -3.27 8.30 6.77
CA ALA A 63 -4.34 9.23 6.39
C ALA A 63 -5.74 8.82 6.82
N VAL A 64 -5.90 7.65 7.43
CA VAL A 64 -7.17 7.23 8.03
C VAL A 64 -6.91 6.80 9.46
N ASP A 65 -7.92 6.93 10.30
CA ASP A 65 -7.87 6.37 11.64
C ASP A 65 -8.19 4.88 11.49
N LEU A 66 -7.23 4.02 11.83
CA LEU A 66 -7.33 2.58 11.70
C LEU A 66 -7.28 1.99 13.11
N ASP A 67 -8.24 1.13 13.41
CA ASP A 67 -8.10 0.23 14.54
C ASP A 67 -7.17 -0.93 14.13
N PRO A 68 -6.07 -1.20 14.85
CA PRO A 68 -5.16 -2.29 14.52
C PRO A 68 -5.81 -3.67 14.48
N GLU A 69 -6.81 -3.93 15.33
CA GLU A 69 -7.51 -5.22 15.39
C GLU A 69 -8.41 -5.41 14.16
N ASP A 70 -9.12 -4.35 13.75
CA ASP A 70 -9.95 -4.38 12.53
C ASP A 70 -9.12 -4.52 11.26
N LEU A 71 -7.93 -3.89 11.23
CA LEU A 71 -6.99 -4.05 10.13
C LEU A 71 -6.48 -5.49 10.03
N LEU A 72 -6.04 -6.08 11.16
CA LEU A 72 -5.57 -7.46 11.20
C LEU A 72 -6.68 -8.43 10.75
N ALA A 73 -7.88 -8.30 11.31
CA ALA A 73 -9.02 -9.14 10.94
C ALA A 73 -9.39 -9.00 9.45
N SER A 74 -9.24 -7.81 8.87
CA SER A 74 -9.47 -7.57 7.44
C SER A 74 -8.40 -8.22 6.58
N ILE A 75 -7.14 -8.21 7.02
CA ILE A 75 -6.03 -8.87 6.35
C ILE A 75 -6.26 -10.39 6.35
N GLU A 76 -6.46 -11.01 7.52
CA GLU A 76 -6.67 -12.46 7.65
C GLU A 76 -7.82 -12.94 6.76
N LYS A 77 -8.99 -12.30 6.85
CA LYS A 77 -10.17 -12.64 6.02
C LYS A 77 -9.91 -12.48 4.52
N THR A 78 -9.14 -11.47 4.13
CA THR A 78 -8.83 -11.23 2.72
C THR A 78 -7.87 -12.28 2.18
N PHE A 79 -6.83 -12.59 2.94
CA PHE A 79 -5.85 -13.62 2.59
C PHE A 79 -6.49 -15.00 2.51
N GLU A 80 -7.32 -15.37 3.48
CA GLU A 80 -8.10 -16.62 3.48
C GLU A 80 -9.00 -16.71 2.23
N ARG A 81 -9.82 -15.68 1.97
CA ARG A 81 -10.73 -15.65 0.81
C ARG A 81 -9.99 -15.71 -0.52
N ARG A 82 -8.77 -15.16 -0.60
CA ARG A 82 -7.91 -15.17 -1.79
C ARG A 82 -7.00 -16.39 -1.84
N THR A 83 -7.11 -17.31 -0.89
CA THR A 83 -6.28 -18.52 -0.79
C THR A 83 -4.79 -18.19 -0.86
N THR A 84 -4.39 -17.13 -0.15
CA THR A 84 -3.01 -16.68 -0.02
C THR A 84 -2.62 -16.78 1.44
N GLU A 85 -1.49 -17.41 1.75
CA GLU A 85 -1.00 -17.45 3.13
C GLU A 85 -0.51 -16.08 3.58
N VAL A 86 -0.79 -15.75 4.83
CA VAL A 86 -0.27 -14.56 5.49
C VAL A 86 1.25 -14.74 5.70
N PRO A 87 2.09 -13.82 5.20
CA PRO A 87 3.54 -13.99 5.22
C PRO A 87 4.13 -13.67 6.60
N LYS A 88 4.72 -14.66 7.25
CA LYS A 88 5.43 -14.51 8.55
C LYS A 88 6.77 -13.77 8.43
N GLU A 89 7.28 -13.66 7.22
CA GLU A 89 8.54 -12.99 6.89
C GLU A 89 8.32 -12.00 5.75
N ARG A 90 9.27 -11.10 5.55
CA ARG A 90 9.16 -10.06 4.53
C ARG A 90 8.98 -10.69 3.14
N PRO A 91 7.85 -10.44 2.45
CA PRO A 91 7.56 -11.10 1.17
C PRO A 91 8.46 -10.53 0.05
N PRO A 92 8.72 -11.31 -1.02
CA PRO A 92 9.56 -10.86 -2.13
C PRO A 92 9.11 -9.54 -2.79
N GLY A 93 7.79 -9.28 -2.86
CA GLY A 93 7.25 -8.03 -3.39
C GLY A 93 7.53 -6.80 -2.52
N LEU A 94 7.99 -6.99 -1.28
CA LEU A 94 8.44 -5.90 -0.41
C LEU A 94 9.95 -5.93 -0.19
N SER A 95 10.72 -6.81 -0.85
CA SER A 95 12.15 -6.95 -0.60
C SER A 95 12.97 -5.76 -1.13
N GLN A 96 14.18 -5.59 -0.60
CA GLN A 96 15.13 -4.60 -1.13
C GLN A 96 15.59 -4.95 -2.56
N GLU A 97 15.72 -6.24 -2.88
CA GLU A 97 16.06 -6.69 -4.23
C GLU A 97 14.99 -6.27 -5.25
N PHE A 98 13.70 -6.46 -4.92
CA PHE A 98 12.60 -5.98 -5.75
C PHE A 98 12.64 -4.45 -5.91
N ALA A 99 12.84 -3.72 -4.81
CA ALA A 99 12.75 -2.28 -4.81
C ALA A 99 13.95 -1.58 -5.48
N THR A 100 15.09 -2.26 -5.58
CA THR A 100 16.32 -1.74 -6.22
C THR A 100 16.51 -2.24 -7.65
N ASP A 101 15.67 -3.16 -8.12
CA ASP A 101 15.61 -3.51 -9.55
C ASP A 101 15.42 -2.24 -10.42
N PRO A 102 16.25 -2.04 -11.47
CA PRO A 102 16.19 -0.83 -12.29
C PRO A 102 14.81 -0.58 -12.92
N THR A 103 14.09 -1.63 -13.31
CA THR A 103 12.78 -1.52 -13.93
C THR A 103 11.74 -1.06 -12.91
N LYS A 104 11.74 -1.66 -11.72
CA LYS A 104 10.83 -1.28 -10.63
C LYS A 104 11.09 0.13 -10.12
N SER A 105 12.37 0.48 -9.95
CA SER A 105 12.78 1.82 -9.56
C SER A 105 12.31 2.88 -10.56
N ALA A 106 12.47 2.63 -11.88
CA ALA A 106 12.00 3.54 -12.92
C ALA A 106 10.46 3.66 -12.95
N GLN A 107 9.74 2.54 -12.81
CA GLN A 107 8.27 2.54 -12.71
C GLN A 107 7.78 3.36 -11.51
N TRP A 108 8.43 3.18 -10.37
CA TRP A 108 8.12 3.92 -9.16
C TRP A 108 8.40 5.41 -9.33
N HIS A 109 9.55 5.78 -9.88
CA HIS A 109 9.90 7.17 -10.15
C HIS A 109 8.81 7.87 -10.97
N ALA A 110 8.48 7.31 -12.14
CA ALA A 110 7.44 7.84 -13.02
C ALA A 110 6.06 7.94 -12.35
N TYR A 111 5.70 6.97 -11.51
CA TYR A 111 4.45 7.04 -10.74
C TYR A 111 4.50 8.15 -9.68
N SER A 112 5.61 8.25 -8.94
CA SER A 112 5.75 9.13 -7.78
C SER A 112 5.85 10.62 -8.15
N GLU A 113 6.31 10.95 -9.36
CA GLU A 113 6.38 12.33 -9.90
C GLU A 113 5.03 13.07 -9.82
N ALA A 114 3.92 12.35 -10.01
CA ALA A 114 2.59 12.94 -9.94
C ALA A 114 2.03 13.00 -8.50
N THR A 115 2.80 12.62 -7.48
CA THR A 115 2.35 12.44 -6.09
C THR A 115 3.08 13.37 -5.11
N GLU A 116 2.60 13.44 -3.87
CA GLU A 116 3.25 14.23 -2.80
C GLU A 116 4.50 13.60 -2.20
N ILE A 117 4.93 12.44 -2.70
CA ILE A 117 6.16 11.75 -2.31
C ILE A 117 7.16 11.65 -3.47
N GLU A 118 7.05 12.56 -4.43
CA GLU A 118 8.10 12.78 -5.43
C GLU A 118 9.49 12.80 -4.78
N GLY A 119 10.42 12.03 -5.34
CA GLY A 119 11.80 11.90 -4.84
C GLY A 119 12.00 10.86 -3.73
N MET A 120 10.95 10.29 -3.15
CA MET A 120 11.09 9.14 -2.23
C MET A 120 11.36 7.88 -3.05
N SER A 121 12.34 7.06 -2.66
CA SER A 121 12.68 5.85 -3.40
C SER A 121 11.70 4.71 -3.11
N LEU A 122 11.57 3.76 -4.05
CA LEU A 122 10.76 2.55 -3.82
C LEU A 122 11.27 1.76 -2.62
N ALA A 123 12.60 1.71 -2.43
CA ALA A 123 13.25 1.05 -1.29
C ALA A 123 12.77 1.63 0.06
N GLN A 124 12.72 2.95 0.18
CA GLN A 124 12.20 3.61 1.38
C GLN A 124 10.72 3.29 1.60
N VAL A 125 9.93 3.26 0.53
CA VAL A 125 8.50 2.96 0.60
C VAL A 125 8.23 1.53 1.05
N VAL A 126 8.95 0.53 0.52
CA VAL A 126 8.75 -0.86 0.93
C VAL A 126 9.20 -1.11 2.37
N ASP A 127 10.23 -0.41 2.85
CA ASP A 127 10.64 -0.45 4.26
C ASP A 127 9.59 0.16 5.18
N ASP A 128 9.06 1.32 4.82
CA ASP A 128 7.98 1.98 5.55
C ASP A 128 6.73 1.10 5.61
N ILE A 129 6.35 0.47 4.50
CA ILE A 129 5.20 -0.45 4.45
C ILE A 129 5.41 -1.63 5.38
N TRP A 130 6.58 -2.28 5.30
CA TRP A 130 6.89 -3.45 6.12
C TRP A 130 6.93 -3.12 7.61
N THR A 131 7.42 -1.94 7.97
CA THR A 131 7.43 -1.47 9.37
C THR A 131 6.04 -1.09 9.86
N THR A 132 5.21 -0.48 9.00
CA THR A 132 3.87 0.00 9.39
C THR A 132 2.89 -1.16 9.55
N LEU A 133 2.99 -2.16 8.68
CA LEU A 133 2.17 -3.37 8.72
C LEU A 133 2.89 -4.49 9.47
N GLU A 134 3.68 -4.15 10.51
CA GLU A 134 4.42 -5.06 11.42
C GLU A 134 3.86 -6.49 11.40
N PRO A 135 4.73 -7.52 11.33
CA PRO A 135 4.45 -8.74 10.60
C PRO A 135 3.02 -9.20 10.83
N ILE A 136 2.26 -9.16 9.75
CA ILE A 136 1.13 -10.05 9.61
C ILE A 136 1.57 -11.48 9.95
#